data_AF-A0A958KI30-F1
#
_entry.id   AF-A0A958KI30-F1
#
_cell.length_a   1.000
_cell.length_b   1.000
_cell.length_c   1.000
_cell.angle_alpha   90.00
_cell.angle_beta   90.00
_cell.angle_gamma   90.00
#
_symmetry.space_group_name_H-M   'P 1'
#
loop_
_entity.id
_entity.type
_entity.pdbx_description
1 polymer ?
#
loop_
_entity_poly.entity_id
_entity_poly.type
_entity_poly.pdbx_seq_one_letter_code
_entity_poly.pdbx_strand_id
1 'polypeptide(L)'
;MIKERSPKLHGLLRRNFDDSDLFLFESAFEYAAASGGLLEVDFERDPLASYNPRPARIAQIVFEDAQQTEADVLAAAILASSSDVSGLTAERFGSAGDIARKACELCPARLVELEPGADSAAAAIFAAMWLDRARHLHLAPPQRLAAVDEEFLNDTQKIASEFQRHAPRIAELVDAWLQRRLRQASR
;
A
#
# COMPACT_ATOMS: atom_id res chain seq x y z
N MET A 1 -13.03 9.67 -10.33
CA MET A 1 -11.92 10.62 -10.24
C MET A 1 -11.34 10.69 -8.82
N ILE A 2 -10.01 10.75 -8.69
CA ILE A 2 -9.26 10.91 -7.43
C ILE A 2 -9.71 12.17 -6.72
N LYS A 3 -9.90 13.28 -7.45
CA LYS A 3 -10.30 14.57 -6.89
C LYS A 3 -11.52 14.49 -5.95
N GLU A 4 -12.51 13.68 -6.30
CA GLU A 4 -13.75 13.54 -5.53
C GLU A 4 -13.59 12.60 -4.34
N ARG A 5 -12.81 11.53 -4.51
CA ARG A 5 -12.68 10.44 -3.53
C ARG A 5 -11.53 10.64 -2.55
N SER A 6 -10.51 11.42 -2.93
CA SER A 6 -9.38 11.82 -2.09
C SER A 6 -8.83 13.18 -2.54
N PRO A 7 -9.49 14.28 -2.13
CA PRO A 7 -9.01 15.65 -2.41
C PRO A 7 -7.57 15.87 -1.92
N LYS A 8 -7.17 15.23 -0.81
CA LYS A 8 -5.80 15.29 -0.27
C LYS A 8 -4.79 14.70 -1.27
N LEU A 9 -5.00 13.48 -1.77
CA LEU A 9 -4.09 12.87 -2.74
C LEU A 9 -4.05 13.68 -4.03
N HIS A 10 -5.21 14.07 -4.57
CA HIS A 10 -5.24 14.87 -5.79
C HIS A 10 -4.46 16.18 -5.63
N GLY A 11 -4.65 16.90 -4.52
CA GLY A 11 -3.90 18.12 -4.24
C GLY A 11 -2.40 17.88 -4.10
N LEU A 12 -1.98 16.74 -3.54
CA LEU A 12 -0.58 16.32 -3.47
C LEU A 12 0.00 16.06 -4.87
N LEU A 13 -0.67 15.26 -5.69
CA LEU A 13 -0.21 14.90 -7.02
C LEU A 13 -0.14 16.14 -7.94
N ARG A 14 -1.19 16.99 -7.92
CA ARG A 14 -1.26 18.20 -8.75
C ARG A 14 -0.12 19.20 -8.50
N ARG A 15 0.49 19.19 -7.31
CA ARG A 15 1.60 20.08 -6.96
C ARG A 15 2.97 19.56 -7.42
N ASN A 16 3.09 18.26 -7.68
CA ASN A 16 4.38 17.61 -7.92
C ASN A 16 4.52 17.02 -9.34
N PHE A 17 3.42 16.89 -10.09
CA PHE A 17 3.37 16.20 -11.36
C PHE A 17 2.64 17.01 -12.44
N ASP A 18 2.95 16.72 -13.70
CA ASP A 18 2.34 17.40 -14.85
C ASP A 18 0.97 16.80 -15.22
N ASP A 19 0.33 17.36 -16.25
CA ASP A 19 -1.00 16.91 -16.69
C ASP A 19 -1.00 15.47 -17.26
N SER A 20 0.12 15.01 -17.82
CA SER A 20 0.24 13.66 -18.38
C SER A 20 0.29 12.62 -17.25
N ASP A 21 1.10 12.87 -16.23
CA ASP A 21 1.19 12.02 -15.04
C ASP A 21 -0.14 11.99 -14.27
N LEU A 22 -0.82 13.13 -14.17
CA LEU A 22 -2.14 13.19 -13.54
C LEU A 22 -3.18 12.34 -14.26
N PHE A 23 -3.14 12.29 -15.59
CA PHE A 23 -3.99 11.40 -16.37
C PHE A 23 -3.69 9.92 -16.09
N LEU A 24 -2.41 9.56 -15.94
CA LEU A 24 -2.00 8.21 -15.55
C LEU A 24 -2.54 7.84 -14.17
N PHE A 25 -2.41 8.74 -13.18
CA PHE A 25 -2.93 8.49 -11.82
C PHE A 25 -4.45 8.31 -11.81
N GLU A 26 -5.19 9.17 -12.51
CA GLU A 26 -6.64 9.06 -12.61
C GLU A 26 -7.04 7.73 -13.25
N SER A 27 -6.38 7.33 -14.35
CA SER A 27 -6.62 6.05 -15.02
C SER A 27 -6.32 4.85 -14.11
N ALA A 28 -5.21 4.89 -13.38
CA ALA A 28 -4.84 3.88 -12.39
C ALA A 28 -5.89 3.77 -11.27
N PHE A 29 -6.36 4.90 -10.77
CA PHE A 29 -7.33 4.95 -9.68
C PHE A 29 -8.70 4.45 -10.11
N GLU A 30 -9.15 4.82 -11.31
CA GLU A 30 -10.41 4.33 -11.86
C GLU A 30 -10.39 2.82 -12.07
N TYR A 31 -9.28 2.29 -12.58
CA TYR A 31 -9.10 0.85 -12.69
C TYR A 31 -9.13 0.17 -11.32
N ALA A 32 -8.31 0.63 -10.37
CA ALA A 32 -8.28 0.08 -9.01
C ALA A 32 -9.66 0.14 -8.35
N ALA A 33 -10.43 1.20 -8.59
CA ALA A 33 -11.79 1.31 -8.07
C ALA A 33 -12.76 0.32 -8.69
N ALA A 34 -12.66 0.11 -10.01
CA ALA A 34 -13.49 -0.84 -10.74
C ALA A 34 -13.14 -2.31 -10.42
N SER A 35 -11.88 -2.58 -10.06
CA SER A 35 -11.37 -3.92 -9.75
C SER A 35 -11.37 -4.26 -8.25
N GLY A 36 -12.23 -3.62 -7.47
CA GLY A 36 -12.42 -3.95 -6.05
C GLY A 36 -11.38 -3.36 -5.09
N GLY A 37 -10.44 -2.54 -5.57
CA GLY A 37 -9.39 -1.96 -4.74
C GLY A 37 -9.84 -0.94 -3.70
N LEU A 38 -11.10 -0.51 -3.71
CA LEU A 38 -11.68 0.29 -2.62
C LEU A 38 -12.05 -0.54 -1.38
N LEU A 39 -12.08 -1.87 -1.51
CA LEU A 39 -12.40 -2.79 -0.42
C LEU A 39 -11.18 -2.99 0.48
N GLU A 40 -11.44 -3.06 1.78
CA GLU A 40 -10.45 -3.43 2.78
C GLU A 40 -10.44 -4.95 2.94
N VAL A 41 -9.26 -5.54 3.14
CA VAL A 41 -9.11 -7.01 3.15
C VAL A 41 -9.64 -7.62 4.44
N ASP A 42 -9.36 -7.00 5.59
CA ASP A 42 -9.58 -7.61 6.91
C ASP A 42 -10.83 -7.11 7.65
N PHE A 43 -11.47 -6.05 7.16
CA PHE A 43 -12.59 -5.42 7.87
C PHE A 43 -13.56 -4.70 6.94
N GLU A 44 -14.77 -4.48 7.43
CA GLU A 44 -15.76 -3.64 6.76
C GLU A 44 -15.63 -2.20 7.24
N ARG A 45 -15.65 -1.26 6.29
CA ARG A 45 -15.60 0.17 6.62
C ARG A 45 -16.93 0.63 7.19
N ASP A 46 -16.87 1.48 8.20
CA ASP A 46 -18.01 2.29 8.62
C ASP A 46 -18.45 3.18 7.43
N PRO A 47 -19.69 3.05 6.94
CA PRO A 47 -20.20 3.84 5.81
C PRO A 47 -20.19 5.36 6.05
N LEU A 48 -20.24 5.78 7.33
CA LEU A 48 -20.30 7.19 7.71
C LEU A 48 -18.92 7.83 7.88
N ALA A 49 -17.86 7.01 7.94
CA ALA A 49 -16.54 7.51 8.23
C ALA A 49 -15.81 7.94 6.94
N SER A 50 -15.49 9.24 6.87
CA SER A 50 -14.71 9.83 5.79
C SER A 50 -13.25 9.42 5.92
N TYR A 51 -12.88 8.31 5.26
CA TYR A 51 -11.48 7.93 5.09
C TYR A 51 -11.07 8.00 3.63
N ASN A 52 -9.82 8.40 3.43
CA ASN A 52 -9.15 8.21 2.15
C ASN A 52 -9.28 6.73 1.74
N PRO A 53 -9.70 6.43 0.51
CA PRO A 53 -9.76 5.06 0.01
C PRO A 53 -8.37 4.43 -0.01
N ARG A 54 -8.33 3.11 0.18
CA ARG A 54 -7.10 2.31 0.21
C ARG A 54 -6.06 2.65 -0.86
N PRO A 55 -6.40 2.73 -2.17
CA PRO A 55 -5.44 3.12 -3.20
C PRO A 55 -4.81 4.50 -2.95
N ALA A 56 -5.58 5.46 -2.41
CA ALA A 56 -5.06 6.77 -2.09
C ALA A 56 -4.13 6.78 -0.88
N ARG A 57 -4.40 5.92 0.12
CA ARG A 57 -3.54 5.80 1.30
C ARG A 57 -2.23 5.13 0.96
N ILE A 58 -2.25 4.04 0.20
CA ILE A 58 -1.04 3.34 -0.24
C ILE A 58 -0.17 4.29 -1.07
N ALA A 59 -0.74 5.00 -2.04
CA ALA A 59 0.00 6.00 -2.82
C ALA A 59 0.60 7.12 -1.94
N GLN A 60 -0.14 7.61 -0.93
CA GLN A 60 0.40 8.58 0.03
C GLN A 60 1.56 8.02 0.86
N ILE A 61 1.46 6.78 1.34
CA ILE A 61 2.55 6.14 2.09
C ILE A 61 3.79 5.96 1.20
N VAL A 62 3.62 5.54 -0.04
CA VAL A 62 4.73 5.39 -0.99
C VAL A 62 5.40 6.75 -1.27
N PHE A 63 4.62 7.81 -1.42
CA PHE A 63 5.16 9.16 -1.64
C PHE A 63 5.82 9.77 -0.40
N GLU A 64 5.11 9.79 0.74
CA GLU A 64 5.50 10.52 1.94
C GLU A 64 6.49 9.70 2.80
N ASP A 65 6.23 8.40 2.98
CA ASP A 65 6.99 7.53 3.88
C ASP A 65 8.10 6.75 3.13
N ALA A 66 7.87 6.24 1.92
CA ALA A 66 8.92 5.57 1.12
C ALA A 66 9.72 6.52 0.21
N GLN A 67 9.35 7.80 0.16
CA GLN A 67 10.02 8.85 -0.62
C GLN A 67 10.18 8.51 -2.12
N GLN A 68 9.29 7.69 -2.67
CA GLN A 68 9.25 7.43 -4.11
C GLN A 68 8.52 8.58 -4.80
N THR A 69 9.12 9.12 -5.86
CA THR A 69 8.61 10.33 -6.54
C THR A 69 8.41 10.12 -8.04
N GLU A 70 8.70 8.93 -8.54
CA GLU A 70 8.51 8.51 -9.91
C GLU A 70 7.02 8.28 -10.18
N ALA A 71 6.49 8.88 -11.25
CA ALA A 71 5.08 8.78 -11.60
C ALA A 71 4.62 7.32 -11.78
N ASP A 72 5.41 6.50 -12.47
CA ASP A 72 5.08 5.09 -12.66
C ASP A 72 4.99 4.30 -11.35
N VAL A 73 5.83 4.63 -10.36
CA VAL A 73 5.83 3.97 -9.04
C VAL A 73 4.60 4.37 -8.23
N LEU A 74 4.19 5.64 -8.28
CA LEU A 74 2.98 6.10 -7.61
C LEU A 74 1.71 5.58 -8.28
N ALA A 75 1.68 5.51 -9.62
CA ALA A 75 0.61 4.87 -10.36
C ALA A 75 0.53 3.37 -10.00
N ALA A 76 1.67 2.69 -9.91
CA ALA A 76 1.74 1.30 -9.46
C ALA A 76 1.22 1.12 -8.03
N ALA A 77 1.53 2.06 -7.12
CA ALA A 77 1.02 2.04 -5.75
C ALA A 77 -0.51 2.13 -5.69
N ILE A 78 -1.13 2.93 -6.56
CA ILE A 78 -2.59 3.01 -6.71
C ILE A 78 -3.12 1.67 -7.24
N LEU A 79 -2.51 1.15 -8.29
CA LEU A 79 -2.91 -0.11 -8.96
C LEU A 79 -2.79 -1.33 -8.05
N ALA A 80 -1.80 -1.38 -7.16
CA ALA A 80 -1.54 -2.51 -6.27
C ALA A 80 -2.66 -2.79 -5.25
N SER A 81 -3.66 -1.91 -5.15
CA SER A 81 -4.88 -2.19 -4.38
C SER A 81 -5.88 -3.08 -5.13
N SER A 82 -5.73 -3.25 -6.44
CA SER A 82 -6.63 -4.02 -7.32
C SER A 82 -6.74 -5.49 -6.86
N SER A 83 -7.95 -6.05 -6.88
CA SER A 83 -8.15 -7.50 -6.73
C SER A 83 -7.94 -8.26 -8.05
N ASP A 84 -8.05 -7.57 -9.18
CA ASP A 84 -7.70 -8.11 -10.50
C ASP A 84 -6.23 -7.80 -10.79
N VAL A 85 -5.35 -8.76 -10.52
CA VAL A 85 -3.92 -8.69 -10.85
C VAL A 85 -3.69 -8.97 -12.34
N SER A 86 -4.57 -9.74 -12.99
CA SER A 86 -4.41 -10.16 -14.38
C SER A 86 -4.51 -9.00 -15.37
N GLY A 87 -5.26 -7.95 -15.03
CA GLY A 87 -5.34 -6.73 -15.83
C GLY A 87 -4.24 -5.70 -15.58
N LEU A 88 -3.26 -5.99 -14.69
CA LEU A 88 -2.09 -5.15 -14.43
C LEU A 88 -0.96 -5.47 -15.41
N THR A 89 -1.13 -5.06 -16.67
CA THR A 89 -0.17 -5.37 -17.75
C THR A 89 0.59 -4.14 -18.24
N ALA A 90 1.77 -4.37 -18.83
CA ALA A 90 2.59 -3.34 -19.43
C ALA A 90 1.90 -2.66 -20.64
N GLU A 91 1.09 -3.38 -21.39
CA GLU A 91 0.35 -2.82 -22.52
C GLU A 91 -0.67 -1.76 -22.08
N ARG A 92 -1.22 -1.89 -20.87
CA ARG A 92 -2.25 -1.00 -20.35
C ARG A 92 -1.69 0.17 -19.56
N PHE A 93 -0.66 -0.08 -18.74
CA PHE A 93 -0.14 0.89 -17.77
C PHE A 93 1.37 1.10 -17.86
N GLY A 94 2.04 0.56 -18.88
CA GLY A 94 3.50 0.60 -18.99
C GLY A 94 4.19 -0.08 -17.81
N SER A 95 5.33 0.46 -17.42
CA SER A 95 6.11 0.05 -16.23
C SER A 95 5.27 -0.02 -14.95
N ALA A 96 4.29 0.88 -14.77
CA ALA A 96 3.44 0.89 -13.58
C ALA A 96 2.63 -0.41 -13.41
N GLY A 97 2.20 -1.02 -14.51
CA GLY A 97 1.48 -2.29 -14.50
C GLY A 97 2.35 -3.43 -13.97
N ASP A 98 3.58 -3.54 -14.49
CA ASP A 98 4.53 -4.57 -14.06
C ASP A 98 4.98 -4.40 -12.61
N ILE A 99 5.24 -3.16 -12.18
CA ILE A 99 5.61 -2.85 -10.79
C ILE A 99 4.45 -3.23 -9.85
N ALA A 100 3.21 -2.86 -10.19
CA ALA A 100 2.04 -3.17 -9.38
C ALA A 100 1.80 -4.67 -9.28
N ARG A 101 1.88 -5.39 -10.41
CA ARG A 101 1.75 -6.84 -10.46
C ARG A 101 2.80 -7.52 -9.58
N LYS A 102 4.07 -7.14 -9.71
CA LYS A 102 5.15 -7.63 -8.84
C LYS A 102 4.80 -7.39 -7.38
N ALA A 103 4.40 -6.17 -7.00
CA ALA A 103 4.03 -5.84 -5.62
C ALA A 103 2.87 -6.69 -5.08
N CYS A 104 1.84 -6.96 -5.90
CA CYS A 104 0.71 -7.83 -5.52
C CYS A 104 1.11 -9.31 -5.37
N GLU A 105 2.08 -9.78 -6.14
CA GLU A 105 2.59 -11.15 -6.08
C GLU A 105 3.61 -11.38 -4.96
N LEU A 106 4.06 -10.31 -4.30
CA LEU A 106 4.93 -10.41 -3.14
C LEU A 106 4.17 -10.96 -1.94
N CYS A 107 4.87 -11.83 -1.21
CA CYS A 107 4.45 -12.29 0.10
C CYS A 107 5.66 -12.26 1.04
N PRO A 108 5.46 -12.37 2.36
CA PRO A 108 6.56 -12.40 3.32
C PRO A 108 7.71 -13.34 2.95
N ALA A 109 7.38 -14.53 2.43
CA ALA A 109 8.38 -15.53 2.03
C ALA A 109 9.18 -15.15 0.79
N ARG A 110 8.63 -14.33 -0.12
CA ARG A 110 9.29 -13.91 -1.37
C ARG A 110 10.07 -12.61 -1.22
N LEU A 111 9.82 -11.85 -0.15
CA LEU A 111 10.49 -10.56 0.07
C LEU A 111 12.01 -10.71 0.25
N VAL A 112 12.45 -11.81 0.87
CA VAL A 112 13.89 -12.14 1.06
C VAL A 112 14.61 -12.47 -0.25
N GLU A 113 13.87 -12.75 -1.33
CA GLU A 113 14.42 -13.12 -2.64
C GLU A 113 14.67 -11.89 -3.52
N LEU A 114 14.27 -10.69 -3.07
CA LEU A 114 14.36 -9.49 -3.89
C LEU A 114 15.77 -8.90 -3.91
N GLU A 115 16.21 -8.55 -5.12
CA GLU A 115 17.47 -7.85 -5.30
C GLU A 115 17.28 -6.34 -5.03
N PRO A 116 18.10 -5.75 -4.14
CA PRO A 116 18.12 -4.30 -3.96
C PRO A 116 18.37 -3.57 -5.29
N GLY A 117 17.60 -2.52 -5.55
CA GLY A 117 17.64 -1.80 -6.82
C GLY A 117 16.52 -2.23 -7.77
N ALA A 118 16.67 -3.39 -8.43
CA ALA A 118 15.76 -3.83 -9.50
C ALA A 118 14.30 -3.97 -9.05
N ASP A 119 14.07 -4.44 -7.82
CA ASP A 119 12.73 -4.65 -7.26
C ASP A 119 12.37 -3.64 -6.16
N SER A 120 13.16 -2.57 -5.99
CA SER A 120 13.00 -1.62 -4.88
C SER A 120 11.61 -0.96 -4.87
N ALA A 121 11.07 -0.61 -6.04
CA ALA A 121 9.75 0.00 -6.15
C ALA A 121 8.62 -0.95 -5.71
N ALA A 122 8.65 -2.20 -6.20
CA ALA A 122 7.65 -3.21 -5.83
C ALA A 122 7.72 -3.56 -4.35
N ALA A 123 8.93 -3.69 -3.80
CA ALA A 123 9.16 -3.92 -2.37
C ALA A 123 8.65 -2.75 -1.51
N ALA A 124 8.88 -1.50 -1.93
CA ALA A 124 8.38 -0.32 -1.23
C ALA A 124 6.84 -0.23 -1.25
N ILE A 125 6.20 -0.56 -2.37
CA ILE A 125 4.74 -0.62 -2.48
C ILE A 125 4.18 -1.72 -1.57
N PHE A 126 4.78 -2.91 -1.58
CA PHE A 126 4.37 -4.00 -0.69
C PHE A 126 4.53 -3.61 0.78
N ALA A 127 5.63 -2.95 1.16
CA ALA A 127 5.82 -2.42 2.51
C ALA A 127 4.75 -1.38 2.88
N ALA A 128 4.37 -0.51 1.95
CA ALA A 128 3.31 0.47 2.14
C ALA A 128 1.94 -0.17 2.33
N MET A 129 1.61 -1.21 1.55
CA MET A 129 0.40 -2.02 1.74
C MET A 129 0.37 -2.67 3.12
N TRP A 130 1.52 -3.20 3.58
CA TRP A 130 1.64 -3.80 4.90
C TRP A 130 1.42 -2.79 6.02
N LEU A 131 2.02 -1.60 5.92
CA LEU A 131 1.85 -0.52 6.88
C LEU A 131 0.40 0.01 6.89
N ASP A 132 -0.24 0.13 5.73
CA ASP A 132 -1.67 0.51 5.65
C ASP A 132 -2.54 -0.52 6.39
N ARG A 133 -2.32 -1.82 6.13
CA ARG A 133 -3.01 -2.92 6.83
C ARG A 133 -2.79 -2.84 8.35
N ALA A 134 -1.55 -2.69 8.80
CA ALA A 134 -1.20 -2.57 10.21
C ALA A 134 -1.93 -1.38 10.88
N ARG A 135 -1.93 -0.21 10.25
CA ARG A 135 -2.62 0.99 10.75
C ARG A 135 -4.14 0.77 10.88
N HIS A 136 -4.75 0.02 9.96
CA HIS A 136 -6.20 -0.23 10.00
C HIS A 136 -6.61 -1.35 10.95
N LEU A 137 -5.78 -2.38 11.15
CA LEU A 137 -6.03 -3.36 12.19
C LEU A 137 -6.15 -2.70 13.57
N HIS A 138 -5.45 -1.60 13.82
CA HIS A 138 -5.64 -0.83 15.06
C HIS A 138 -7.07 -0.27 15.25
N LEU A 139 -7.81 -0.06 14.16
CA LEU A 139 -9.17 0.48 14.15
C LEU A 139 -10.25 -0.61 14.11
N ALA A 140 -9.87 -1.88 13.89
CA ALA A 140 -10.84 -2.95 13.73
C ALA A 140 -11.45 -3.37 15.09
N PRO A 141 -12.71 -3.85 15.12
CA PRO A 141 -13.35 -4.27 16.35
C PRO A 141 -12.66 -5.51 16.97
N PRO A 142 -12.59 -5.61 18.32
CA PRO A 142 -11.84 -6.65 19.03
C PRO A 142 -12.11 -8.10 18.60
N GLN A 143 -13.34 -8.40 18.18
CA GLN A 143 -13.75 -9.76 17.81
C GLN A 143 -13.09 -10.27 16.52
N ARG A 144 -12.68 -9.38 15.60
CA ARG A 144 -11.95 -9.75 14.36
C ARG A 144 -10.43 -9.73 14.54
N LEU A 145 -9.93 -9.21 15.66
CA LEU A 145 -8.50 -9.00 15.89
C LEU A 145 -7.76 -10.25 16.33
N ALA A 146 -8.34 -11.11 17.18
CA ALA A 146 -7.56 -12.16 17.85
C ALA A 146 -6.87 -13.16 16.90
N ALA A 147 -7.53 -13.60 15.83
CA ALA A 147 -6.95 -14.56 14.88
C ALA A 147 -6.08 -13.89 13.81
N VAL A 148 -6.49 -12.71 13.33
CA VAL A 148 -5.75 -11.95 12.30
C VAL A 148 -4.47 -11.36 12.89
N ASP A 149 -4.48 -10.99 14.17
CA ASP A 149 -3.32 -10.40 14.84
C ASP A 149 -2.15 -11.39 14.95
N GLU A 150 -2.35 -12.67 15.31
CA GLU A 150 -1.21 -13.55 15.58
C GLU A 150 -0.38 -13.89 14.34
N GLU A 151 -1.03 -14.30 13.24
CA GLU A 151 -0.35 -14.57 11.96
C GLU A 151 0.30 -13.29 11.42
N PHE A 152 -0.45 -12.17 11.42
CA PHE A 152 0.06 -10.90 10.93
C PHE A 152 1.23 -10.37 11.76
N LEU A 153 1.19 -10.49 13.09
CA LEU A 153 2.29 -10.10 13.98
C LEU A 153 3.54 -10.96 13.72
N ASN A 154 3.37 -12.28 13.58
CA ASN A 154 4.47 -13.19 13.27
C ASN A 154 5.11 -12.86 11.91
N ASP A 155 4.31 -12.61 10.88
CA ASP A 155 4.83 -12.23 9.58
C ASP A 155 5.47 -10.84 9.59
N THR A 156 4.88 -9.89 10.33
CA THR A 156 5.46 -8.55 10.51
C THR A 156 6.84 -8.63 11.14
N GLN A 157 7.03 -9.48 12.16
CA GLN A 157 8.34 -9.70 12.79
C GLN A 157 9.36 -10.27 11.79
N LYS A 158 8.96 -11.20 10.93
CA LYS A 158 9.85 -11.83 9.93
C LYS A 158 10.32 -10.85 8.87
N ILE A 159 9.44 -9.94 8.42
CA ILE A 159 9.71 -9.07 7.26
C ILE A 159 10.23 -7.69 7.64
N ALA A 160 10.19 -7.30 8.92
CA ALA A 160 10.65 -5.98 9.35
C ALA A 160 12.11 -5.69 8.94
N SER A 161 13.00 -6.69 9.02
CA SER A 161 14.40 -6.56 8.58
C SER A 161 14.54 -6.42 7.06
N GLU A 162 13.63 -6.99 6.29
CA GLU A 162 13.64 -6.87 4.83
C GLU A 162 13.09 -5.51 4.38
N PHE A 163 12.06 -4.99 5.06
CA PHE A 163 11.64 -3.60 4.85
C PHE A 163 12.78 -2.61 5.11
N GLN A 164 13.67 -2.88 6.06
CA GLN A 164 14.82 -2.01 6.31
C GLN A 164 15.72 -1.86 5.08
N ARG A 165 15.81 -2.88 4.22
CA ARG A 165 16.63 -2.87 3.00
C ARG A 165 16.01 -2.05 1.87
N HIS A 166 14.68 -2.08 1.74
CA HIS A 166 13.97 -1.51 0.58
C HIS A 166 13.19 -0.22 0.88
N ALA A 167 12.70 -0.06 2.11
CA ALA A 167 11.88 1.06 2.55
C ALA A 167 12.13 1.34 4.05
N PRO A 168 13.32 1.86 4.43
CA PRO A 168 13.77 1.94 5.81
C PRO A 168 12.81 2.75 6.70
N ARG A 169 12.27 3.85 6.17
CA ARG A 169 11.31 4.67 6.92
C ARG A 169 9.98 3.95 7.18
N ILE A 170 9.52 3.13 6.24
CA ILE A 170 8.33 2.27 6.47
C ILE A 170 8.65 1.21 7.52
N ALA A 171 9.86 0.61 7.47
CA ALA A 171 10.29 -0.37 8.46
C ALA A 171 10.24 0.19 9.90
N GLU A 172 10.74 1.42 10.11
CA GLU A 172 10.66 2.12 11.40
C GLU A 172 9.20 2.30 11.87
N LEU A 173 8.30 2.66 10.96
CA LEU A 173 6.88 2.88 11.28
C LEU A 173 6.17 1.57 11.60
N VAL A 174 6.51 0.49 10.90
CA VAL A 174 6.00 -0.86 11.16
C VAL A 174 6.51 -1.38 12.50
N ASP A 175 7.80 -1.24 12.82
CA ASP A 175 8.33 -1.65 14.12
C ASP A 175 7.70 -0.83 15.26
N ALA A 176 7.60 0.49 15.10
CA ALA A 176 6.94 1.34 16.10
C ALA A 176 5.47 0.95 16.33
N TRP A 177 4.77 0.48 15.29
CA TRP A 177 3.43 -0.10 15.43
C TRP A 177 3.46 -1.44 16.17
N LEU A 178 4.35 -2.36 15.79
CA LEU A 178 4.50 -3.68 16.39
C LEU A 178 4.79 -3.57 17.90
N GLN A 179 5.77 -2.75 18.29
CA GLN A 179 6.13 -2.53 19.70
C GLN A 179 4.96 -1.98 20.52
N ARG A 180 4.10 -1.14 19.93
CA ARG A 180 2.88 -0.65 20.59
C ARG A 180 1.88 -1.77 20.82
N ARG A 181 1.68 -2.65 19.84
CA ARG A 181 0.74 -3.79 19.95
C ARG A 181 1.20 -4.80 20.98
N LEU A 182 2.48 -5.18 20.98
CA LEU A 182 3.03 -6.12 21.97
C LEU A 182 2.85 -5.61 23.41
N ARG A 183 3.05 -4.31 23.66
CA ARG A 183 2.80 -3.71 24.98
C ARG A 183 1.32 -3.74 25.40
N GLN A 184 0.39 -3.68 24.46
CA GLN A 184 -1.05 -3.75 24.76
C GLN A 184 -1.47 -5.18 25.12
N ALA A 185 -0.86 -6.19 24.50
CA ALA A 185 -1.16 -7.60 24.77
C ALA A 185 -0.64 -8.09 26.14
N SER A 186 0.36 -7.41 26.73
CA SER A 186 0.91 -7.76 28.05
C SER A 186 0.20 -7.10 29.24
N ARG A 187 -0.87 -6.35 29.02
CA ARG A 187 -1.67 -5.65 30.05
C ARG A 187 -2.98 -6.38 30.31
#